data_AF-A0AAQ4F868-F1
#
_entry.id   AF-A0AAQ4F868-F1
#
_cell.length_a   1.000
_cell.length_b   1.000
_cell.length_c   1.000
_cell.angle_alpha   90.00
_cell.angle_beta   90.00
_cell.angle_gamma   90.00
#
_symmetry.space_group_name_H-M   'P 1'
#
loop_
_entity.id
_entity.type
_entity.pdbx_description
1 polymer ?
#
loop_
_entity_poly.entity_id
_entity_poly.type
_entity_poly.pdbx_seq_one_letter_code
_entity_poly.pdbx_strand_id
1 'polypeptide(L)'
;MHIYEGVCILSAWQAIPLGGLAIHRRIESELTQLATVRGSTDSEYPVSDLTDPIRESVLEDIKVRTCFVTSHERAQKLQVWGFARANNANVIPDPPPPPPEVKYPLDGDKILTIPGTLREYAAEALFELDGDMKSIVTLLLDSILKAPMDSRKVLAQNIVVMGGSSMMPGFKHRLQEELKSLVKDPVYARKMNMNTFKFHSPPCKENYTAWLGASIYGSTDAVSTHCITKDQFIANNRHIPDWSDQAWQALSSKTP
;
A
#
# COMPACT_ATOMS: atom_id res chain seq x y z
N MET A 1 3.71 -10.10 -5.53
CA MET A 1 4.66 -11.18 -5.85
C MET A 1 3.94 -12.50 -5.65
N HIS A 2 3.99 -13.41 -6.62
CA HIS A 2 3.33 -14.73 -6.52
C HIS A 2 4.38 -15.81 -6.30
N ILE A 3 4.15 -16.67 -5.32
CA ILE A 3 5.04 -17.78 -4.97
C ILE A 3 4.21 -19.06 -5.10
N TYR A 4 4.73 -20.04 -5.82
CA TYR A 4 4.11 -21.34 -6.01
C TYR A 4 5.18 -22.42 -5.80
N GLU A 5 4.94 -23.34 -4.87
CA GLU A 5 5.90 -24.39 -4.49
C GLU A 5 7.31 -23.84 -4.16
N GLY A 6 7.37 -22.72 -3.43
CA GLY A 6 8.62 -22.08 -3.03
C GLY A 6 9.33 -21.25 -4.11
N VAL A 7 8.81 -21.24 -5.36
CA VAL A 7 9.40 -20.49 -6.48
C VAL A 7 8.57 -19.25 -6.79
N CYS A 8 9.24 -18.11 -6.98
CA CYS A 8 8.59 -16.87 -7.40
C CYS A 8 8.24 -16.91 -8.90
N ILE A 9 6.98 -16.65 -9.24
CA ILE A 9 6.51 -16.49 -10.62
C ILE A 9 6.81 -15.06 -11.07
N LEU A 10 8.04 -14.82 -11.53
CA LEU A 10 8.52 -13.48 -11.91
C LEU A 10 7.70 -12.85 -13.03
N SER A 11 7.22 -13.63 -14.00
CA SER A 11 6.39 -13.15 -15.11
C SER A 11 5.04 -12.56 -14.67
N ALA A 12 4.57 -12.95 -13.49
CA ALA A 12 3.32 -12.48 -12.91
C ALA A 12 3.51 -11.28 -11.96
N TRP A 13 4.76 -10.84 -11.72
CA TRP A 13 5.05 -9.70 -10.86
C TRP A 13 4.44 -8.40 -11.41
N GLN A 14 3.87 -7.60 -10.52
CA GLN A 14 3.28 -6.30 -10.83
C GLN A 14 3.70 -5.28 -9.77
N ALA A 15 3.85 -4.01 -10.16
CA ALA A 15 4.13 -2.90 -9.27
C ALA A 15 3.44 -1.63 -9.79
N ILE A 16 3.07 -0.76 -8.86
CA ILE A 16 2.46 0.54 -9.12
C ILE A 16 3.04 1.56 -8.13
N PRO A 17 3.27 2.82 -8.50
CA PRO A 17 3.80 3.84 -7.59
C PRO A 17 2.75 4.37 -6.59
N LEU A 18 1.82 3.53 -6.13
CA LEU A 18 0.81 3.85 -5.11
C LEU A 18 1.21 3.19 -3.79
N GLY A 19 1.92 3.94 -2.95
CA GLY A 19 2.40 3.50 -1.64
C GLY A 19 2.26 4.57 -0.58
N GLY A 20 3.07 4.50 0.48
CA GLY A 20 3.05 5.46 1.58
C GLY A 20 3.26 6.92 1.13
N LEU A 21 4.08 7.14 0.09
CA LEU A 21 4.32 8.47 -0.47
C LEU A 21 3.09 9.06 -1.17
N ALA A 22 2.25 8.22 -1.81
CA ALA A 22 1.03 8.70 -2.46
C ALA A 22 0.01 9.21 -1.42
N ILE A 23 -0.14 8.48 -0.30
CA ILE A 23 -0.93 8.91 0.85
C ILE A 23 -0.36 10.21 1.44
N HIS A 24 0.97 10.27 1.58
CA HIS A 24 1.66 11.43 2.13
C HIS A 24 1.37 12.71 1.35
N ARG A 25 1.51 12.66 0.01
CA ARG A 25 1.17 13.79 -0.89
C ARG A 25 -0.29 14.19 -0.79
N ARG A 26 -1.20 13.21 -0.62
CA ARG A 26 -2.62 13.50 -0.42
C ARG A 26 -2.85 14.26 0.87
N ILE A 27 -2.26 13.81 1.99
CA ILE A 27 -2.37 14.48 3.28
C ILE A 27 -1.85 15.92 3.19
N GLU A 28 -0.69 16.13 2.57
CA GLU A 28 -0.11 17.47 2.38
C GLU A 28 -1.05 18.40 1.60
N SER A 29 -1.61 17.92 0.49
CA SER A 29 -2.58 18.66 -0.32
C SER A 29 -3.85 19.00 0.47
N GLU A 30 -4.43 18.03 1.19
CA GLU A 30 -5.66 18.25 1.95
C GLU A 30 -5.44 19.15 3.18
N LEU A 31 -4.29 19.02 3.87
CA LEU A 31 -3.95 19.90 4.99
C LEU A 31 -3.84 21.35 4.53
N THR A 32 -3.16 21.59 3.40
CA THR A 32 -3.00 22.93 2.84
C THR A 32 -4.34 23.57 2.46
N GLN A 33 -5.31 22.76 2.00
CA GLN A 33 -6.60 23.25 1.53
C GLN A 33 -7.65 23.42 2.64
N LEU A 34 -7.68 22.50 3.61
CA LEU A 34 -8.82 22.35 4.53
C LEU A 34 -8.47 22.50 6.01
N ALA A 35 -7.20 22.36 6.39
CA ALA A 35 -6.83 22.36 7.81
C ALA A 35 -6.56 23.77 8.34
N THR A 36 -6.92 23.98 9.60
CA THR A 36 -6.70 25.23 10.32
C THR A 36 -5.75 25.01 11.49
N VAL A 37 -5.00 26.06 11.83
CA VAL A 37 -4.08 26.09 12.95
C VAL A 37 -4.56 27.13 13.93
N ARG A 38 -4.69 26.73 15.20
CA ARG A 38 -4.95 27.63 16.31
C ARG A 38 -3.63 28.01 16.97
N GLY A 39 -3.34 29.30 17.01
CA GLY A 39 -2.17 29.86 17.70
C GLY A 39 -2.42 30.18 19.18
N SER A 40 -1.41 30.76 19.84
CA SER A 40 -1.47 31.17 21.25
C SER A 40 -2.51 32.27 21.54
N THR A 41 -2.89 33.06 20.53
CA THR A 41 -3.87 34.15 20.63
C THR A 41 -5.32 33.71 20.37
N ASP A 42 -5.59 32.40 20.36
CA ASP A 42 -6.90 31.80 20.07
C ASP A 42 -7.48 32.15 18.68
N SER A 43 -6.63 32.66 17.78
CA SER A 43 -7.02 32.96 16.40
C SER A 43 -6.71 31.74 15.53
N GLU A 44 -7.68 31.34 14.70
CA GLU A 44 -7.52 30.27 13.71
C GLU A 44 -7.09 30.86 12.37
N TYR A 45 -6.06 30.27 11.77
CA TYR A 45 -5.55 30.63 10.45
C TYR A 45 -5.31 29.36 9.62
N PRO A 46 -5.38 29.42 8.29
CA PRO A 46 -5.18 28.24 7.45
C PRO A 46 -3.72 27.76 7.51
N VAL A 47 -3.52 26.46 7.30
CA VAL A 47 -2.17 25.85 7.26
C VAL A 47 -1.28 26.48 6.20
N SER A 48 -1.84 27.01 5.11
CA SER A 48 -1.10 27.72 4.05
C SER A 48 -0.28 28.91 4.56
N ASP A 49 -0.71 29.51 5.67
CA ASP A 49 -0.12 30.74 6.21
C ASP A 49 0.96 30.44 7.26
N LEU A 50 1.27 29.16 7.50
CA LEU A 50 2.39 28.75 8.35
C LEU A 50 3.73 29.19 7.74
N THR A 51 4.55 29.84 8.55
CA THR A 51 5.90 30.30 8.15
C THR A 51 6.84 29.13 7.87
N ASP A 52 6.71 28.05 8.64
CA ASP A 52 7.52 26.84 8.51
C ASP A 52 6.66 25.70 7.94
N PRO A 53 7.15 24.98 6.92
CA PRO A 53 6.44 23.82 6.38
C PRO A 53 6.32 22.71 7.42
N ILE A 54 5.23 21.96 7.37
CA ILE A 54 5.01 20.82 8.25
C ILE A 54 6.08 19.76 7.94
N ARG A 55 6.82 19.33 8.97
CA ARG A 55 7.86 18.31 8.81
C ARG A 55 7.26 16.97 8.36
N GLU A 56 8.04 16.24 7.56
CA GLU A 56 7.65 14.91 7.08
C GLU A 56 7.27 13.97 8.24
N SER A 57 8.02 13.97 9.33
CA SER A 57 7.76 13.15 10.51
C SER A 57 6.41 13.42 11.17
N VAL A 58 5.93 14.67 11.13
CA VAL A 58 4.61 15.06 11.65
C VAL A 58 3.52 14.52 10.74
N LEU A 59 3.69 14.64 9.42
CA LEU A 59 2.76 14.07 8.44
C LEU A 59 2.68 12.54 8.57
N GLU A 60 3.80 11.88 8.88
CA GLU A 60 3.81 10.45 9.16
C GLU A 60 3.06 10.08 10.45
N ASP A 61 3.23 10.85 11.51
CA ASP A 61 2.49 10.65 12.77
C ASP A 61 0.99 10.86 12.58
N ILE A 62 0.60 11.90 11.83
CA ILE A 62 -0.79 12.17 11.44
C ILE A 62 -1.38 10.99 10.66
N LYS A 63 -0.64 10.49 9.66
CA LYS A 63 -1.01 9.33 8.84
C LYS A 63 -1.27 8.08 9.69
N VAL A 64 -0.41 7.81 10.68
CA VAL A 64 -0.52 6.61 11.54
C VAL A 64 -1.65 6.76 12.57
N ARG A 65 -1.80 7.94 13.17
CA ARG A 65 -2.71 8.14 14.31
C ARG A 65 -4.14 8.47 13.90
N THR A 66 -4.33 9.10 12.75
CA THR A 66 -5.63 9.69 12.40
C THR A 66 -6.29 9.06 11.19
N CYS A 67 -5.50 8.61 10.20
CA CYS A 67 -6.03 8.09 8.96
C CYS A 67 -6.54 6.65 9.09
N PHE A 68 -7.59 6.33 8.33
CA PHE A 68 -8.18 5.00 8.26
C PHE A 68 -8.81 4.76 6.89
N VAL A 69 -8.96 3.49 6.53
CA VAL A 69 -9.63 3.09 5.29
C VAL A 69 -11.12 2.90 5.55
N THR A 70 -11.95 3.55 4.76
CA THR A 70 -13.41 3.44 4.84
C THR A 70 -13.96 2.24 4.03
N SER A 71 -15.23 1.88 4.27
CA SER A 71 -15.94 0.83 3.54
C SER A 71 -16.11 1.16 2.05
N HIS A 72 -16.31 0.12 1.23
CA HIS A 72 -16.44 0.25 -0.22
C HIS A 72 -17.52 1.24 -0.67
N GLU A 73 -18.73 1.16 -0.12
CA GLU A 73 -19.84 2.04 -0.51
C GLU A 73 -19.59 3.52 -0.19
N ARG A 74 -18.98 3.77 0.98
CA ARG A 74 -18.64 5.13 1.40
C ARG A 74 -17.50 5.70 0.57
N ALA A 75 -16.52 4.86 0.25
CA ALA A 75 -15.41 5.24 -0.59
C ALA A 75 -15.82 5.62 -2.01
N GLN A 76 -16.75 4.89 -2.63
CA GLN A 76 -17.27 5.26 -3.96
C GLN A 76 -17.83 6.68 -3.97
N LYS A 77 -18.56 7.08 -2.92
CA LYS A 77 -19.06 8.46 -2.78
C LYS A 77 -17.92 9.47 -2.61
N LEU A 78 -16.90 9.13 -1.82
CA LEU A 78 -15.71 9.98 -1.65
C LEU A 78 -14.92 10.13 -2.95
N GLN A 79 -14.76 9.08 -3.73
CA GLN A 79 -14.05 9.11 -5.01
C GLN A 79 -14.79 9.99 -6.03
N VAL A 80 -16.11 9.85 -6.12
CA VAL A 80 -16.95 10.70 -6.97
C VAL A 80 -16.86 12.17 -6.55
N TRP A 81 -16.93 12.44 -5.25
CA TRP A 81 -16.74 13.79 -4.70
C TRP A 81 -15.35 14.35 -5.01
N GLY A 82 -14.30 13.58 -4.74
CA GLY A 82 -12.90 13.96 -4.95
C GLY A 82 -12.60 14.23 -6.42
N PHE A 83 -13.13 13.40 -7.33
CA PHE A 83 -13.00 13.58 -8.77
C PHE A 83 -13.71 14.85 -9.26
N ALA A 84 -14.94 15.10 -8.80
CA ALA A 84 -15.67 16.32 -9.14
C ALA A 84 -14.95 17.58 -8.65
N ARG A 85 -14.40 17.53 -7.44
CA ARG A 85 -13.61 18.62 -6.84
C ARG A 85 -12.30 18.86 -7.61
N ALA A 86 -11.57 17.81 -7.97
CA ALA A 86 -10.30 17.92 -8.70
C ALA A 86 -10.47 18.50 -10.12
N ASN A 87 -11.60 18.24 -10.78
CA ASN A 87 -11.89 18.71 -12.12
C ASN A 87 -12.68 20.03 -12.17
N ASN A 88 -12.91 20.70 -11.03
CA ASN A 88 -13.74 21.91 -10.93
C ASN A 88 -15.10 21.74 -11.62
N ALA A 89 -15.77 20.61 -11.38
CA ALA A 89 -17.07 20.32 -11.98
C ALA A 89 -18.12 21.37 -11.55
N ASN A 90 -19.02 21.74 -12.47
CA ASN A 90 -20.10 22.70 -12.20
C ASN A 90 -21.05 22.26 -11.07
N VAL A 91 -21.17 20.95 -10.85
CA VAL A 91 -21.95 20.35 -9.76
C VAL A 91 -21.03 19.41 -9.00
N ILE A 92 -20.68 19.79 -7.77
CA ILE A 92 -19.92 18.94 -6.85
C ILE A 92 -20.95 18.21 -5.98
N PRO A 93 -21.02 16.87 -6.03
CA PRO A 93 -21.93 16.10 -5.18
C PRO A 93 -21.52 16.26 -3.72
N ASP A 94 -22.45 16.19 -2.77
CA ASP A 94 -22.09 16.33 -1.35
C ASP A 94 -21.20 15.15 -0.89
N PRO A 95 -20.09 15.44 -0.18
CA PRO A 95 -19.29 14.37 0.43
C PRO A 95 -20.13 13.63 1.47
N PRO A 96 -19.83 12.35 1.75
CA PRO A 96 -20.45 11.67 2.87
C PRO A 96 -20.12 12.40 4.18
N PRO A 97 -21.01 12.33 5.20
CA PRO A 97 -20.85 13.10 6.44
C PRO A 97 -19.49 12.77 7.07
N PRO A 98 -18.61 13.76 7.28
CA PRO A 98 -17.23 13.50 7.64
C PRO A 98 -17.12 12.86 9.04
N PRO A 99 -16.09 12.04 9.28
CA PRO A 99 -15.80 11.59 10.64
C PRO A 99 -15.39 12.77 11.53
N PRO A 100 -15.31 12.58 12.87
CA PRO A 100 -14.89 13.65 13.77
C PRO A 100 -13.51 14.21 13.41
N GLU A 101 -13.36 15.52 13.54
CA GLU A 101 -12.06 16.19 13.46
C GLU A 101 -11.15 15.78 14.62
N VAL A 102 -9.84 15.91 14.42
CA VAL A 102 -8.84 15.57 15.44
C VAL A 102 -7.91 16.75 15.65
N LYS A 103 -7.78 17.18 16.90
CA LYS A 103 -6.82 18.20 17.30
C LYS A 103 -5.44 17.56 17.48
N TYR A 104 -4.45 18.06 16.75
CA TYR A 104 -3.08 17.58 16.74
C TYR A 104 -2.15 18.68 17.29
N PRO A 105 -1.38 18.40 18.36
CA PRO A 105 -0.41 19.37 18.86
C PRO A 105 0.77 19.46 17.88
N LEU A 106 1.01 20.64 17.33
CA LEU A 106 2.22 20.95 16.59
C LEU A 106 3.30 21.47 17.55
N ASP A 107 4.53 21.66 17.09
CA ASP A 107 5.59 22.24 17.92
C ASP A 107 5.18 23.61 18.50
N GLY A 108 5.42 23.80 19.80
CA GLY A 108 5.03 24.99 20.56
C GLY A 108 3.58 24.93 21.08
N ASP A 109 2.91 26.09 21.12
CA ASP A 109 1.50 26.23 21.56
C ASP A 109 0.50 26.18 20.39
N LYS A 110 0.92 25.64 19.24
CA LYS A 110 0.08 25.57 18.03
C LYS A 110 -0.70 24.25 18.00
N ILE A 111 -2.00 24.33 17.73
CA ILE A 111 -2.87 23.16 17.56
C ILE A 111 -3.37 23.12 16.13
N LEU A 112 -3.04 22.06 15.41
CA LEU A 112 -3.55 21.76 14.07
C LEU A 112 -4.88 21.01 14.18
N THR A 113 -5.94 21.55 13.61
CA THR A 113 -7.23 20.86 13.47
C THR A 113 -7.23 20.06 12.19
N ILE A 114 -7.15 18.73 12.32
CA ILE A 114 -7.16 17.79 11.19
C ILE A 114 -8.60 17.53 10.76
N PRO A 115 -8.97 17.87 9.51
CA PRO A 115 -10.33 17.65 9.01
C PRO A 115 -10.70 16.18 9.01
N GLY A 116 -11.96 15.88 9.35
CA GLY A 116 -12.51 14.53 9.29
C GLY A 116 -12.35 13.89 7.90
N THR A 117 -12.72 14.62 6.85
CA THR A 117 -12.66 14.15 5.46
C THR A 117 -11.26 13.72 5.05
N LEU A 118 -10.22 14.42 5.50
CA LEU A 118 -8.81 14.08 5.21
C LEU A 118 -8.46 12.67 5.71
N ARG A 119 -8.96 12.31 6.90
CA ARG A 119 -8.60 11.06 7.58
C ARG A 119 -9.02 9.81 6.81
N GLU A 120 -10.12 9.89 6.08
CA GLU A 120 -10.60 8.80 5.21
C GLU A 120 -10.12 8.97 3.77
N TYR A 121 -10.11 10.21 3.25
CA TYR A 121 -9.78 10.49 1.85
C TYR A 121 -8.29 10.24 1.54
N ALA A 122 -7.40 10.40 2.52
CA ALA A 122 -5.98 10.08 2.34
C ALA A 122 -5.73 8.63 1.89
N ALA A 123 -6.55 7.69 2.37
CA ALA A 123 -6.45 6.27 2.04
C ALA A 123 -6.92 5.95 0.61
N GLU A 124 -7.83 6.76 0.05
CA GLU A 124 -8.37 6.54 -1.29
C GLU A 124 -7.31 6.65 -2.39
N ALA A 125 -6.19 7.34 -2.13
CA ALA A 125 -5.05 7.37 -3.03
C ALA A 125 -4.50 5.98 -3.41
N LEU A 126 -4.81 4.93 -2.63
CA LEU A 126 -4.44 3.54 -2.92
C LEU A 126 -5.49 2.75 -3.72
N PHE A 127 -6.76 3.18 -3.66
CA PHE A 127 -7.92 2.45 -4.19
C PHE A 127 -8.54 3.13 -5.41
N GLU A 128 -8.31 4.42 -5.62
CA GLU A 128 -8.66 5.16 -6.82
C GLU A 128 -7.98 4.54 -8.05
N LEU A 129 -8.69 4.56 -9.18
CA LEU A 129 -8.12 4.18 -10.48
C LEU A 129 -7.28 5.34 -11.00
N ASP A 130 -6.03 5.06 -11.37
CA ASP A 130 -5.17 6.02 -12.06
C ASP A 130 -5.59 6.22 -13.53
N GLY A 131 -4.87 7.07 -14.25
CA GLY A 131 -5.13 7.32 -15.68
C GLY A 131 -4.98 6.08 -16.57
N ASP A 132 -4.31 5.02 -16.09
CA ASP A 132 -4.17 3.73 -16.76
C ASP A 132 -5.22 2.70 -16.29
N MET A 133 -6.23 3.14 -15.54
CA MET A 133 -7.26 2.29 -14.93
C MET A 133 -6.67 1.25 -13.96
N LYS A 134 -5.60 1.60 -13.23
CA LYS A 134 -4.95 0.74 -12.24
C LYS A 134 -5.14 1.26 -10.82
N SER A 135 -5.37 0.32 -9.91
CA SER A 135 -5.35 0.49 -8.46
C SER A 135 -4.67 -0.72 -7.83
N ILE A 136 -4.47 -0.73 -6.51
CA ILE A 136 -3.92 -1.93 -5.83
C ILE A 136 -4.79 -3.17 -6.07
N VAL A 137 -6.11 -2.98 -6.20
CA VAL A 137 -7.08 -4.07 -6.39
C VAL A 137 -6.95 -4.67 -7.78
N THR A 138 -6.92 -3.83 -8.83
CA THR A 138 -6.73 -4.32 -10.21
C THR A 138 -5.35 -4.93 -10.38
N LEU A 139 -4.31 -4.34 -9.75
CA LEU A 139 -2.95 -4.87 -9.77
C LEU A 139 -2.89 -6.30 -9.22
N LEU A 140 -3.61 -6.60 -8.14
CA LEU A 140 -3.67 -7.94 -7.57
C LEU A 140 -4.36 -8.92 -8.52
N LEU A 141 -5.50 -8.55 -9.12
CA LEU A 141 -6.20 -9.41 -10.07
C LEU A 141 -5.40 -9.64 -11.34
N ASP A 142 -4.79 -8.60 -11.90
CA ASP A 142 -3.95 -8.69 -13.09
C ASP A 142 -2.72 -9.55 -12.84
N SER A 143 -2.12 -9.45 -11.65
CA SER A 143 -1.00 -10.29 -11.22
C SER A 143 -1.43 -11.77 -11.17
N ILE A 144 -2.61 -12.08 -10.61
CA ILE A 144 -3.16 -13.45 -10.60
C ILE A 144 -3.46 -13.95 -12.02
N LEU A 145 -4.00 -13.10 -12.89
CA LEU A 145 -4.29 -13.47 -14.28
C LEU A 145 -3.02 -13.76 -15.10
N LYS A 146 -1.90 -13.09 -14.80
CA LYS A 146 -0.60 -13.36 -15.43
C LYS A 146 0.02 -14.69 -14.98
N ALA A 147 -0.38 -15.21 -13.82
CA ALA A 147 0.07 -16.52 -13.37
C ALA A 147 -0.54 -17.67 -14.23
N PRO A 148 0.14 -18.83 -14.35
CA PRO A 148 -0.37 -20.01 -15.04
C PRO A 148 -1.74 -20.44 -14.50
N MET A 149 -2.65 -20.86 -15.38
CA MET A 149 -4.06 -21.14 -15.05
C MET A 149 -4.24 -22.05 -13.82
N ASP A 150 -3.44 -23.10 -13.72
CA ASP A 150 -3.52 -24.10 -12.65
C ASP A 150 -3.16 -23.51 -11.27
N SER A 151 -2.24 -22.55 -11.23
CA SER A 151 -1.78 -21.92 -9.99
C SER A 151 -2.76 -20.86 -9.45
N ARG A 152 -3.58 -20.25 -10.32
CA ARG A 152 -4.38 -19.07 -9.99
C ARG A 152 -5.30 -19.30 -8.78
N LYS A 153 -5.96 -20.47 -8.73
CA LYS A 153 -6.90 -20.82 -7.64
C LYS A 153 -6.19 -20.92 -6.30
N VAL A 154 -5.01 -21.54 -6.29
CA VAL A 154 -4.18 -21.70 -5.10
C VAL A 154 -3.68 -20.33 -4.63
N LEU A 155 -3.22 -19.48 -5.55
CA LEU A 155 -2.75 -18.13 -5.24
C LEU A 155 -3.87 -17.24 -4.67
N ALA A 156 -5.07 -17.26 -5.24
CA ALA A 156 -6.21 -16.48 -4.74
C ALA A 156 -6.69 -16.92 -3.34
N GLN A 157 -6.50 -18.19 -3.00
CA GLN A 157 -6.82 -18.74 -1.67
C GLN A 157 -5.69 -18.58 -0.65
N ASN A 158 -4.56 -18.01 -1.04
CA ASN A 158 -3.41 -17.85 -0.16
C ASN A 158 -2.82 -16.44 -0.28
N ILE A 159 -3.65 -15.43 -0.02
CA ILE A 159 -3.22 -14.03 -0.08
C ILE A 159 -2.67 -13.62 1.28
N VAL A 160 -1.42 -13.15 1.28
CA VAL A 160 -0.79 -12.51 2.43
C VAL A 160 -0.57 -11.05 2.10
N VAL A 161 -1.06 -10.17 2.97
CA VAL A 161 -0.87 -8.72 2.86
C VAL A 161 0.19 -8.29 3.86
N MET A 162 1.18 -7.56 3.40
CA MET A 162 2.28 -7.05 4.21
C MET A 162 2.68 -5.63 3.79
N GLY A 163 3.47 -4.94 4.61
CA GLY A 163 3.95 -3.57 4.41
C GLY A 163 3.25 -2.53 5.30
N GLY A 164 3.91 -1.40 5.53
CA GLY A 164 3.44 -0.36 6.47
C GLY A 164 2.07 0.23 6.11
N SER A 165 1.80 0.50 4.83
CA SER A 165 0.51 1.04 4.38
C SER A 165 -0.67 0.10 4.66
N SER A 166 -0.41 -1.22 4.70
CA SER A 166 -1.46 -2.21 4.96
C SER A 166 -1.89 -2.31 6.43
N MET A 167 -1.13 -1.67 7.34
CA MET A 167 -1.48 -1.57 8.76
C MET A 167 -2.59 -0.54 9.04
N MET A 168 -2.97 0.26 8.03
CA MET A 168 -4.03 1.25 8.20
C MET A 168 -5.35 0.54 8.59
N PRO A 169 -6.07 1.04 9.62
CA PRO A 169 -7.33 0.42 10.06
C PRO A 169 -8.32 0.32 8.90
N GLY A 170 -8.96 -0.85 8.74
CA GLY A 170 -9.95 -1.09 7.66
C GLY A 170 -9.36 -1.55 6.32
N PHE A 171 -8.04 -1.49 6.11
CA PHE A 171 -7.41 -1.81 4.82
C PHE A 171 -7.76 -3.20 4.27
N LYS A 172 -7.62 -4.24 5.10
CA LYS A 172 -7.90 -5.64 4.68
C LYS A 172 -9.37 -5.85 4.33
N HIS A 173 -10.28 -5.26 5.10
CA HIS A 173 -11.72 -5.36 4.87
C HIS A 173 -12.09 -4.72 3.54
N ARG A 174 -11.64 -3.48 3.32
CA ARG A 174 -11.84 -2.75 2.07
C ARG A 174 -11.28 -3.52 0.87
N LEU A 175 -10.04 -4.01 0.97
CA LEU A 175 -9.42 -4.80 -0.10
C LEU A 175 -10.26 -6.05 -0.46
N GLN A 176 -10.80 -6.74 0.55
CA GLN A 176 -11.64 -7.91 0.33
C GLN A 176 -12.98 -7.56 -0.33
N GLU A 177 -13.62 -6.46 0.06
CA GLU A 177 -14.86 -5.97 -0.56
C GLU A 177 -14.64 -5.59 -2.03
N GLU A 178 -13.60 -4.80 -2.30
CA GLU A 178 -13.23 -4.36 -3.64
C GLU A 178 -12.95 -5.54 -4.57
N LEU A 179 -12.19 -6.56 -4.11
CA LEU A 179 -11.94 -7.75 -4.91
C LEU A 179 -13.23 -8.51 -5.24
N LYS A 180 -14.13 -8.67 -4.27
CA LYS A 180 -15.43 -9.34 -4.51
C LYS A 180 -16.30 -8.57 -5.50
N SER A 181 -16.19 -7.23 -5.50
CA SER A 181 -16.90 -6.36 -6.44
C SER A 181 -16.29 -6.47 -7.85
N LEU A 182 -14.98 -6.26 -7.95
CA LEU A 182 -14.23 -6.18 -9.22
C LEU A 182 -14.21 -7.50 -9.99
N VAL A 183 -14.26 -8.65 -9.31
CA VAL A 183 -14.29 -9.97 -9.96
C VAL A 183 -15.62 -10.24 -10.68
N LYS A 184 -16.69 -9.56 -10.27
CA LYS A 184 -17.99 -9.60 -10.95
C LYS A 184 -18.05 -8.66 -12.16
N ASP A 185 -17.09 -7.75 -12.30
CA ASP A 185 -17.00 -6.86 -13.45
C ASP A 185 -16.85 -7.69 -14.74
N PRO A 186 -17.57 -7.36 -15.84
CA PRO A 186 -17.44 -8.05 -17.12
C PRO A 186 -16.00 -8.25 -17.63
N VAL A 187 -15.08 -7.35 -17.30
CA VAL A 187 -13.66 -7.42 -17.69
C VAL A 187 -12.96 -8.60 -17.04
N TYR A 188 -13.23 -8.86 -15.76
CA TYR A 188 -12.61 -9.93 -14.97
C TYR A 188 -13.43 -11.21 -14.97
N ALA A 189 -14.76 -11.13 -14.94
CA ALA A 189 -15.65 -12.27 -14.91
C ALA A 189 -15.43 -13.25 -16.09
N ARG A 190 -15.02 -12.74 -17.26
CA ARG A 190 -14.70 -13.57 -18.44
C ARG A 190 -13.32 -14.23 -18.36
N LYS A 191 -12.38 -13.64 -17.60
CA LYS A 191 -10.98 -14.07 -17.52
C LYS A 191 -10.70 -14.92 -16.28
N MET A 192 -11.54 -14.78 -15.26
CA MET A 192 -11.36 -15.36 -13.93
C MET A 192 -12.56 -16.22 -13.56
N ASN A 193 -12.40 -17.54 -13.68
CA ASN A 193 -13.43 -18.52 -13.30
C ASN A 193 -13.41 -18.84 -11.79
N MET A 194 -13.04 -17.87 -10.94
CA MET A 194 -13.01 -18.05 -9.48
C MET A 194 -13.52 -16.81 -8.76
N ASN A 195 -14.15 -17.01 -7.61
CA ASN A 195 -14.75 -15.97 -6.79
C ASN A 195 -14.30 -16.01 -5.32
N THR A 196 -13.38 -16.91 -4.98
CA THR A 196 -12.98 -17.17 -3.59
C THR A 196 -11.60 -16.61 -3.33
N PHE A 197 -11.54 -15.56 -2.51
CA PHE A 197 -10.31 -14.96 -2.02
C PHE A 197 -10.18 -15.24 -0.53
N LYS A 198 -9.05 -15.82 -0.11
CA LYS A 198 -8.76 -16.07 1.30
C LYS A 198 -7.49 -15.34 1.70
N PHE A 199 -7.61 -14.60 2.79
CA PHE A 199 -6.55 -13.80 3.35
C PHE A 199 -6.01 -14.50 4.59
N HIS A 200 -4.69 -14.67 4.64
CA HIS A 200 -4.00 -15.21 5.81
C HIS A 200 -3.25 -14.09 6.51
N SER A 201 -3.36 -14.06 7.83
CA SER A 201 -2.60 -13.11 8.63
C SER A 201 -1.27 -13.75 9.04
N PRO A 202 -0.14 -13.04 8.86
CA PRO A 202 1.15 -13.50 9.39
C PRO A 202 1.13 -13.52 10.92
N PRO A 203 2.07 -14.22 11.58
CA PRO A 203 2.17 -14.27 13.04
C PRO A 203 2.59 -12.94 13.69
N CYS A 204 2.94 -11.94 12.87
CA CYS A 204 3.42 -10.64 13.29
C CYS A 204 2.69 -9.49 12.58
N LYS A 205 3.02 -8.24 12.93
CA LYS A 205 2.47 -7.07 12.23
C LYS A 205 3.04 -6.96 10.82
N GLU A 206 2.21 -6.44 9.93
CA GLU A 206 2.44 -6.42 8.49
C GLU A 206 3.71 -5.66 8.08
N ASN A 207 4.12 -4.64 8.84
CA ASN A 207 5.30 -3.83 8.55
C ASN A 207 6.63 -4.59 8.64
N TYR A 208 6.75 -5.58 9.54
CA TYR A 208 8.00 -6.33 9.73
C TYR A 208 7.88 -7.82 9.38
N THR A 209 6.78 -8.23 8.71
CA THR A 209 6.61 -9.61 8.21
C THR A 209 7.75 -10.07 7.32
N ALA A 210 8.24 -9.22 6.42
CA ALA A 210 9.40 -9.57 5.57
C ALA A 210 10.66 -9.81 6.42
N TRP A 211 10.90 -8.96 7.42
CA TRP A 211 12.05 -9.10 8.30
C TRP A 211 11.97 -10.39 9.12
N LEU A 212 10.79 -10.72 9.66
CA LEU A 212 10.58 -11.99 10.35
C LEU A 212 10.84 -13.19 9.43
N GLY A 213 10.34 -13.14 8.19
CA GLY A 213 10.60 -14.18 7.19
C GLY A 213 12.09 -14.37 6.92
N ALA A 214 12.83 -13.27 6.75
CA ALA A 214 14.28 -13.31 6.59
C ALA A 214 15.02 -13.82 7.84
N SER A 215 14.57 -13.45 9.04
CA SER A 215 15.14 -13.94 10.30
C SER A 215 14.95 -15.46 10.47
N ILE A 216 13.77 -15.97 10.11
CA ILE A 216 13.49 -17.42 10.13
C ILE A 216 14.37 -18.11 9.09
N TYR A 217 14.40 -17.61 7.85
CA TYR A 217 15.24 -18.16 6.79
C TYR A 217 16.72 -18.19 7.19
N GLY A 218 17.21 -17.10 7.78
CA GLY A 218 18.56 -16.94 8.32
C GLY A 218 18.93 -17.95 9.42
N SER A 219 17.93 -18.54 10.07
CA SER A 219 18.10 -19.54 11.13
C SER A 219 18.04 -20.98 10.60
N THR A 220 17.81 -21.18 9.30
CA THR A 220 17.77 -22.51 8.67
C THR A 220 19.11 -22.83 7.98
N ASP A 221 19.36 -24.12 7.74
CA ASP A 221 20.55 -24.56 6.99
C ASP A 221 20.55 -24.10 5.52
N ALA A 222 19.42 -23.59 5.01
CA ALA A 222 19.30 -23.06 3.65
C ALA A 222 20.27 -21.89 3.37
N VAL A 223 20.66 -21.14 4.41
CA VAL A 223 21.68 -20.08 4.29
C VAL A 223 23.01 -20.67 3.81
N SER A 224 23.40 -21.83 4.35
CA SER A 224 24.67 -22.46 4.00
C SER A 224 24.74 -22.91 2.54
N THR A 225 23.58 -23.25 1.95
CA THR A 225 23.48 -23.73 0.56
C THR A 225 23.16 -22.63 -0.45
N HIS A 226 22.54 -21.52 -0.03
CA HIS A 226 22.05 -20.49 -0.94
C HIS A 226 22.75 -19.12 -0.79
N CYS A 227 23.70 -18.99 0.13
CA CYS A 227 24.54 -17.80 0.25
C CYS A 227 25.88 -17.94 -0.49
N ILE A 228 26.48 -16.79 -0.79
CA ILE A 228 27.79 -16.70 -1.43
C ILE A 228 28.83 -16.36 -0.38
N THR A 229 29.87 -17.16 -0.27
CA THR A 229 30.98 -16.89 0.66
C THR A 229 31.87 -15.78 0.14
N LYS A 230 32.68 -15.18 1.03
CA LYS A 230 33.67 -14.18 0.65
C LYS A 230 34.63 -14.68 -0.43
N ASP A 231 35.06 -15.93 -0.34
CA ASP A 231 36.00 -16.52 -1.29
C ASP A 231 35.35 -16.74 -2.66
N GLN A 232 34.10 -17.22 -2.68
CA GLN A 232 33.31 -17.32 -3.91
C GLN A 232 33.09 -15.96 -4.57
N PHE A 233 32.82 -14.92 -3.78
CA PHE A 233 32.67 -13.55 -4.27
C PHE A 233 33.99 -13.03 -4.89
N ILE A 234 35.13 -13.23 -4.23
CA ILE A 234 36.44 -12.83 -4.75
C ILE A 234 36.77 -13.60 -6.03
N ALA A 235 36.52 -14.91 -6.06
CA ALA A 235 36.73 -15.75 -7.23
C ALA A 235 35.82 -15.35 -8.41
N ASN A 236 34.61 -14.86 -8.12
CA ASN A 236 33.67 -14.35 -9.10
C ASN A 236 33.90 -12.84 -9.41
N ASN A 237 35.16 -12.40 -9.43
CA ASN A 237 35.54 -11.01 -9.75
C ASN A 237 34.80 -9.94 -8.92
N ARG A 238 34.50 -10.25 -7.65
CA ARG A 238 33.74 -9.37 -6.73
C ARG A 238 32.35 -9.02 -7.25
N HIS A 239 31.67 -10.00 -7.86
CA HIS A 239 30.29 -9.87 -8.35
C HIS A 239 29.35 -10.83 -7.63
N ILE A 240 28.18 -10.34 -7.22
CA ILE A 240 27.08 -11.17 -6.72
C ILE A 240 26.15 -11.42 -7.91
N PRO A 241 25.97 -12.67 -8.37
CA PRO A 241 25.08 -12.98 -9.48
C PRO A 241 23.65 -12.57 -9.16
N ASP A 242 23.04 -11.81 -10.06
CA ASP A 242 21.62 -11.49 -10.01
C ASP A 242 20.80 -12.55 -10.78
N TRP A 243 19.47 -12.51 -10.66
CA TRP A 243 18.56 -13.39 -11.40
C TRP A 243 18.73 -13.30 -12.93
N SER A 244 19.26 -12.18 -13.45
CA SER A 244 19.58 -12.00 -14.88
C SER A 244 20.87 -12.69 -15.33
N ASP A 245 21.80 -12.96 -14.41
CA ASP A 245 23.14 -13.44 -14.78
C ASP A 245 23.17 -14.93 -15.12
N GLN A 246 22.12 -15.69 -14.76
CA GLN A 246 22.00 -17.16 -14.87
C GLN A 246 23.14 -17.96 -14.20
N ALA A 247 24.20 -17.31 -13.72
CA ALA A 247 25.37 -17.89 -13.07
C ALA A 247 25.14 -18.24 -11.60
N TRP A 248 24.05 -17.78 -10.99
CA TRP A 248 23.71 -18.02 -9.58
C TRP A 248 23.63 -19.51 -9.23
N GLN A 249 23.08 -20.34 -10.12
CA GLN A 249 23.00 -21.79 -9.91
C GLN A 249 24.38 -22.47 -9.95
N ALA A 250 25.31 -21.98 -10.76
CA ALA A 250 26.65 -22.55 -10.90
C ALA A 250 27.57 -22.23 -9.70
N LEU A 251 27.27 -21.16 -8.96
CA LEU A 251 28.04 -20.69 -7.81
C LEU A 251 27.49 -21.20 -6.47
N SER A 252 26.16 -21.37 -6.35
CA SER A 252 25.50 -21.90 -5.14
C SER A 252 25.55 -23.43 -5.03
N SER A 253 25.59 -24.15 -6.16
CA SER A 253 25.63 -25.63 -6.17
C SER A 253 27.00 -26.24 -5.85
N LYS A 254 28.06 -25.42 -5.79
CA LYS A 254 29.40 -25.86 -5.38
C LYS A 254 29.52 -25.77 -3.85
N THR A 255 28.86 -26.69 -3.16
CA THR A 255 29.32 -27.08 -1.82
C THR A 255 30.67 -27.80 -1.95
N PRO A 256 31.59 -27.65 -0.98
CA PRO A 256 32.88 -28.35 -0.97
C PRO A 256 32.74 -29.87 -0.97
#